data_AF-A0A7S2UXQ9-F1
#
_entry.id   AF-A0A7S2UXQ9-F1
#
_cell.length_a   1.000
_cell.length_b   1.000
_cell.length_c   1.000
_cell.angle_alpha   90.00
_cell.angle_beta   90.00
_cell.angle_gamma   90.00
#
_symmetry.space_group_name_H-M   'P 1'
#
loop_
_entity.id
_entity.type
_entity.pdbx_description
1 polymer ?
#
loop_
_entity_poly.entity_id
_entity_poly.type
_entity_poly.pdbx_seq_one_letter_code
_entity_poly.pdbx_strand_id
1 'polypeptide(L)'
;ERLAGYMWAGVVVNTIAMALVGSTSFMEDESGGGVLGSDPKLGFFLIMLSVVVQGAQYVFEEKVMANDNCPPLMVIGMEGFWGVLLTFFIAFPVAYILPGNDYGGSFESAYDAWVMWMNDGKIRLLVCLFFVSITGYNVMSIYVTKLLSSIWHAILDNFRPVSVWMFGLLIYYSWSDGTMGEAWGTYSFLQLAGMLLLF
;
A
#
# COMPACT_ATOMS: atom_id res chain seq x y z
N GLU A 1 6.14 3.33 -25.87
CA GLU A 1 7.47 2.95 -26.39
C GLU A 1 7.55 1.43 -26.53
N ARG A 2 8.42 0.89 -27.39
CA ARG A 2 8.63 -0.58 -27.48
C ARG A 2 9.60 -0.99 -26.39
N LEU A 3 9.11 -1.73 -25.39
CA LEU A 3 9.94 -2.31 -24.34
C LEU A 3 10.89 -3.37 -24.92
N ALA A 4 12.18 -3.29 -24.56
CA ALA A 4 13.16 -4.29 -24.94
C ALA A 4 12.89 -5.62 -24.21
N GLY A 5 13.26 -6.76 -24.82
CA GLY A 5 12.94 -8.09 -24.29
C GLY A 5 13.47 -8.35 -22.86
N TYR A 6 14.59 -7.74 -22.48
CA TYR A 6 15.13 -7.84 -21.13
C TYR A 6 14.29 -7.08 -20.08
N MET A 7 13.58 -6.02 -20.48
CA MET A 7 12.67 -5.29 -19.58
C MET A 7 11.42 -6.13 -19.27
N TRP A 8 10.90 -6.85 -20.27
CA TRP A 8 9.81 -7.82 -20.06
C TRP A 8 10.21 -8.96 -19.13
N ALA A 9 11.44 -9.46 -19.26
CA ALA A 9 11.96 -10.46 -18.32
C ALA A 9 12.01 -9.92 -16.88
N GLY A 10 12.47 -8.68 -16.68
CA GLY A 10 12.47 -8.03 -15.37
C GLY A 10 11.07 -7.87 -14.77
N VAL A 11 10.08 -7.47 -15.57
CA VAL A 11 8.67 -7.37 -15.13
C VAL A 11 8.14 -8.74 -14.69
N VAL A 12 8.42 -9.80 -15.44
CA VAL A 12 7.97 -11.16 -15.09
C VAL A 12 8.63 -11.65 -13.79
N VAL A 13 9.94 -11.42 -13.63
CA VAL A 13 10.68 -11.79 -12.42
C VAL A 13 10.12 -11.06 -11.20
N ASN A 14 9.90 -9.74 -11.31
CA ASN A 14 9.33 -8.93 -10.25
C ASN A 14 7.90 -9.40 -9.87
N THR A 15 7.07 -9.73 -10.87
CA THR A 15 5.72 -10.28 -10.65
C THR A 15 5.77 -11.62 -9.90
N ILE A 16 6.71 -12.50 -10.26
CA ILE A 16 6.90 -13.80 -9.58
C ILE A 16 7.41 -13.59 -8.14
N ALA A 17 8.33 -12.65 -7.94
CA ALA A 17 8.85 -12.33 -6.61
C ALA A 17 7.75 -11.80 -5.68
N MET A 18 6.91 -10.89 -6.15
CA MET A 18 5.75 -10.42 -5.38
C MET A 18 4.74 -11.54 -5.10
N ALA A 19 4.48 -12.43 -6.05
CA ALA A 19 3.60 -13.57 -5.83
C ALA A 19 4.16 -14.54 -4.78
N LEU A 20 5.49 -14.77 -4.78
CA LEU A 20 6.17 -15.59 -3.77
C LEU A 20 6.11 -14.94 -2.39
N VAL A 21 6.38 -13.64 -2.27
CA VAL A 21 6.26 -12.91 -0.99
C VAL A 21 4.82 -12.94 -0.49
N GLY A 22 3.83 -12.70 -1.34
CA GLY A 22 2.42 -12.80 -0.95
C GLY A 22 2.03 -14.23 -0.55
N SER A 23 2.70 -15.25 -1.11
CA SER A 23 2.40 -16.64 -0.79
C SER A 23 2.80 -17.04 0.63
N THR A 24 3.80 -16.40 1.23
CA THR A 24 4.24 -16.71 2.60
C THR A 24 3.16 -16.40 3.62
N SER A 25 2.38 -15.34 3.41
CA SER A 25 1.27 -14.97 4.29
C SER A 25 0.18 -16.05 4.35
N PHE A 26 -0.05 -16.81 3.28
CA PHE A 26 -1.00 -17.94 3.32
C PHE A 26 -0.47 -19.12 4.11
N MET A 27 0.84 -19.38 4.02
CA MET A 27 1.47 -20.53 4.67
C MET A 27 1.55 -20.33 6.19
N GLU A 28 1.68 -19.09 6.66
CA GLU A 28 1.64 -18.77 8.09
C GLU A 28 0.21 -18.90 8.67
N ASP A 29 -0.82 -18.50 7.93
CA ASP A 29 -2.23 -18.61 8.38
C ASP A 29 -2.72 -20.07 8.52
N GLU A 30 -2.18 -21.03 7.75
CA GLU A 30 -2.50 -22.46 7.95
C GLU A 30 -1.94 -23.03 9.26
N SER A 31 -0.97 -22.36 9.88
CA SER A 31 -0.29 -22.81 11.10
C SER A 31 -0.82 -22.18 12.40
N GLY A 32 -1.58 -21.09 12.31
CA GLY A 32 -2.25 -20.42 13.43
C GLY A 32 -3.77 -20.43 13.25
N GLY A 33 -4.49 -21.11 14.13
CA GLY A 33 -5.95 -21.30 14.04
C GLY A 33 -6.72 -20.02 13.70
N GLY A 34 -7.09 -19.88 12.43
CA GLY A 34 -7.68 -18.68 11.86
C GLY A 34 -9.03 -18.30 12.47
N VAL A 35 -9.18 -17.00 12.72
CA VAL A 35 -10.43 -16.34 13.05
C VAL A 35 -11.47 -16.63 11.95
N LEU A 36 -12.65 -17.06 12.36
CA LEU A 36 -13.79 -17.44 11.52
C LEU A 36 -14.10 -16.37 10.44
N GLY A 37 -13.90 -16.69 9.16
CA GLY A 37 -14.72 -16.14 8.07
C GLY A 37 -14.05 -15.36 6.93
N SER A 38 -12.75 -15.06 6.97
CA SER A 38 -12.07 -14.40 5.85
C SER A 38 -11.29 -15.41 5.03
N ASP A 39 -11.73 -15.73 3.81
CA ASP A 39 -10.93 -16.51 2.85
C ASP A 39 -9.71 -15.68 2.44
N PRO A 40 -8.48 -16.00 2.90
CA PRO A 40 -7.29 -15.19 2.61
C PRO A 40 -7.04 -15.08 1.10
N LYS A 41 -7.46 -16.11 0.35
CA LYS A 41 -7.42 -16.19 -1.12
C LYS A 41 -8.18 -15.04 -1.80
N LEU A 42 -9.32 -14.63 -1.25
CA LEU A 42 -10.11 -13.52 -1.78
C LEU A 42 -9.38 -12.20 -1.58
N GLY A 43 -8.79 -11.98 -0.39
CA GLY A 43 -7.98 -10.80 -0.11
C GLY A 43 -6.80 -10.65 -1.08
N PHE A 44 -6.06 -11.72 -1.32
CA PHE A 44 -4.96 -11.72 -2.29
C PHE A 44 -5.41 -11.46 -3.73
N PHE A 45 -6.51 -12.07 -4.16
CA PHE A 45 -7.05 -11.81 -5.49
C PHE A 45 -7.44 -10.34 -5.66
N LEU A 46 -8.06 -9.73 -4.64
CA LEU A 46 -8.38 -8.30 -4.63
C LEU A 46 -7.12 -7.42 -4.68
N ILE A 47 -6.06 -7.78 -3.95
CA ILE A 47 -4.77 -7.07 -4.00
C ILE A 47 -4.13 -7.18 -5.40
N MET A 48 -4.15 -8.35 -6.02
CA MET A 48 -3.64 -8.50 -7.38
C MET A 48 -4.41 -7.62 -8.38
N LEU A 49 -5.73 -7.55 -8.25
CA LEU A 49 -6.55 -6.68 -9.10
C LEU A 49 -6.21 -5.19 -8.86
N SER A 50 -6.02 -4.77 -7.61
CA SER A 50 -5.68 -3.38 -7.31
C SER A 50 -4.33 -2.96 -7.89
N VAL A 51 -3.34 -3.86 -7.90
CA VAL A 51 -2.02 -3.58 -8.51
C VAL A 51 -2.12 -3.39 -10.03
N VAL A 52 -2.99 -4.15 -10.70
CA VAL A 52 -3.24 -3.96 -12.15
C VAL A 52 -3.86 -2.58 -12.42
N VAL A 53 -4.84 -2.18 -11.60
CA VAL A 53 -5.47 -0.85 -11.71
C VAL A 53 -4.46 0.27 -11.44
N GLN A 54 -3.63 0.12 -10.42
CA GLN A 54 -2.58 1.08 -10.08
C GLN A 54 -1.53 1.21 -11.20
N GLY A 55 -1.12 0.10 -11.82
CA GLY A 55 -0.24 0.15 -12.99
C GLY A 55 -0.88 0.90 -14.16
N ALA A 56 -2.17 0.71 -14.41
CA ALA A 56 -2.90 1.45 -15.44
C ALA A 56 -2.99 2.96 -15.12
N GLN A 57 -3.18 3.32 -13.85
CA GLN A 57 -3.16 4.70 -13.38
C GLN A 57 -1.81 5.37 -13.70
N TYR A 58 -0.68 4.75 -13.39
CA TYR A 58 0.64 5.34 -13.63
C TYR A 58 0.91 5.61 -15.13
N VAL A 59 0.47 4.70 -16.00
CA VAL A 59 0.57 4.88 -17.46
C VAL A 59 -0.35 6.01 -17.92
N PHE A 60 -1.55 6.12 -17.35
CA PHE A 60 -2.48 7.21 -17.67
C PHE A 60 -1.92 8.57 -17.23
N GLU A 61 -1.38 8.67 -16.02
CA GLU A 61 -0.73 9.89 -15.50
C GLU A 61 0.43 10.34 -16.37
N GLU A 62 1.32 9.40 -16.71
CA GLU A 62 2.44 9.67 -17.62
C GLU A 62 1.92 10.16 -18.98
N LYS A 63 0.85 9.53 -19.50
CA LYS A 63 0.27 9.92 -20.79
C LYS A 63 -0.35 11.31 -20.75
N VAL A 64 -1.11 11.64 -19.71
CA VAL A 64 -1.73 12.97 -19.52
C VAL A 64 -0.66 14.05 -19.34
N MET A 65 0.40 13.76 -18.57
CA MET A 65 1.50 14.71 -18.39
C MET A 65 2.30 14.92 -19.68
N ALA A 66 2.54 13.85 -20.46
CA ALA A 66 3.32 13.93 -21.70
C ALA A 66 2.55 14.50 -22.90
N ASN A 67 1.27 14.15 -23.06
CA ASN A 67 0.46 14.59 -24.20
C ASN A 67 -0.21 15.95 -23.98
N ASP A 68 -0.79 16.16 -22.78
CA ASP A 68 -1.63 17.33 -22.51
C ASP A 68 -0.85 18.45 -21.79
N ASN A 69 0.45 18.25 -21.56
CA ASN A 69 1.34 19.16 -20.82
C ASN A 69 0.74 19.63 -19.47
N CYS A 70 -0.07 18.78 -18.85
CA CYS A 70 -0.73 19.11 -17.59
C CYS A 70 0.32 19.26 -16.47
N PRO A 71 0.26 20.31 -15.65
CA PRO A 71 1.13 20.42 -14.49
C PRO A 71 0.94 19.23 -13.53
N PRO A 72 2.02 18.59 -13.05
CA PRO A 72 1.93 17.40 -12.19
C PRO A 72 1.15 17.67 -10.89
N LEU A 73 1.29 18.89 -10.36
CA LEU A 73 0.54 19.37 -9.19
C LEU A 73 -0.98 19.44 -9.42
N MET A 74 -1.43 19.67 -10.66
CA MET A 74 -2.85 19.66 -10.98
C MET A 74 -3.39 18.24 -11.09
N VAL A 75 -2.61 17.32 -11.69
CA VAL A 75 -2.97 15.90 -11.81
C VAL A 75 -3.19 15.29 -10.43
N ILE A 76 -2.22 15.43 -9.53
CA ILE A 76 -2.30 14.91 -8.16
C ILE A 76 -3.38 15.59 -7.32
N GLY A 77 -3.64 16.89 -7.56
CA GLY A 77 -4.72 17.61 -6.91
C GLY A 77 -6.10 17.08 -7.32
N MET A 78 -6.28 16.75 -8.60
CA MET A 78 -7.52 16.15 -9.11
C MET A 78 -7.70 14.72 -8.61
N GLU A 79 -6.62 13.94 -8.54
CA GLU A 79 -6.63 12.60 -7.93
C GLU A 79 -7.06 12.67 -6.46
N GLY A 80 -6.43 13.54 -5.66
CA GLY A 80 -6.79 13.74 -4.26
C GLY A 80 -8.25 14.20 -4.10
N PHE A 81 -8.73 15.09 -4.97
CA PHE A 81 -10.13 15.55 -4.94
C PHE A 81 -11.11 14.40 -5.20
N TRP A 82 -10.90 13.60 -6.25
CA TRP A 82 -11.75 12.44 -6.52
C TRP A 82 -11.60 11.35 -5.45
N GLY A 83 -10.40 11.14 -4.91
CA GLY A 83 -10.13 10.21 -3.81
C GLY A 83 -10.93 10.58 -2.55
N VAL A 84 -10.99 11.87 -2.20
CA VAL A 84 -11.81 12.35 -1.07
C VAL A 84 -13.29 12.11 -1.34
N LEU A 85 -13.79 12.40 -2.54
CA LEU A 85 -15.20 12.15 -2.89
C LEU A 85 -15.55 10.67 -2.80
N LEU A 86 -14.75 9.79 -3.41
CA LEU A 86 -15.00 8.35 -3.39
C LEU A 86 -14.90 7.79 -1.96
N THR A 87 -13.93 8.26 -1.16
CA THR A 87 -13.78 7.81 0.23
C THR A 87 -14.98 8.24 1.07
N PHE A 88 -15.41 9.51 0.95
CA PHE A 88 -16.48 10.05 1.78
C PHE A 88 -17.86 9.50 1.39
N PHE A 89 -18.14 9.33 0.10
CA PHE A 89 -19.46 8.91 -0.39
C PHE A 89 -19.60 7.40 -0.63
N ILE A 90 -18.49 6.65 -0.72
CA ILE A 90 -18.53 5.21 -0.99
C ILE A 90 -17.85 4.44 0.14
N ALA A 91 -16.57 4.72 0.42
CA ALA A 91 -15.81 3.90 1.38
C ALA A 91 -16.38 3.99 2.81
N PHE A 92 -16.61 5.19 3.34
CA PHE A 92 -17.15 5.35 4.70
C PHE A 92 -18.57 4.79 4.85
N PRO A 93 -19.53 5.02 3.94
CA PRO A 93 -20.85 4.41 4.04
C PRO A 93 -20.80 2.87 3.98
N VAL A 94 -19.97 2.31 3.09
CA VAL A 94 -19.80 0.86 2.99
C VAL A 94 -19.18 0.29 4.28
N ALA A 95 -18.14 0.93 4.79
CA ALA A 95 -17.50 0.53 6.05
C ALA A 95 -18.45 0.62 7.25
N TYR A 96 -19.36 1.59 7.26
CA TYR A 96 -20.35 1.75 8.31
C TYR A 96 -21.46 0.67 8.30
N ILE A 97 -21.84 0.18 7.12
CA ILE A 97 -22.91 -0.81 6.95
C ILE A 97 -22.41 -2.24 7.19
N LEU A 98 -21.12 -2.49 6.95
CA LEU A 98 -20.51 -3.79 7.16
C LEU A 98 -20.50 -4.14 8.66
N PRO A 99 -20.96 -5.35 9.06
CA PRO A 99 -20.94 -5.76 10.44
C PRO A 99 -19.49 -5.95 10.90
N GLY A 100 -19.15 -5.37 12.06
CA GLY A 100 -17.81 -5.48 12.62
C GLY A 100 -17.80 -5.30 14.14
N ASN A 101 -16.59 -5.25 14.69
CA ASN A 101 -16.36 -5.25 16.14
C ASN A 101 -16.19 -3.84 16.72
N ASP A 102 -16.41 -2.80 15.92
CA ASP A 102 -16.23 -1.40 16.31
C ASP A 102 -17.55 -0.81 16.87
N TYR A 103 -17.48 0.44 17.35
CA TYR A 103 -18.61 1.12 18.00
C TYR A 103 -19.90 1.07 17.15
N GLY A 104 -20.95 0.46 17.71
CA GLY A 104 -22.26 0.31 17.05
C GLY A 104 -22.42 -0.95 16.21
N GLY A 105 -21.48 -1.91 16.27
CA GLY A 105 -21.53 -3.14 15.47
C GLY A 105 -21.11 -2.95 14.01
N SER A 106 -20.45 -1.82 13.73
CA SER A 106 -19.87 -1.47 12.43
C SER A 106 -18.45 -2.02 12.27
N PHE A 107 -17.97 -2.15 11.05
CA PHE A 107 -16.56 -2.41 10.73
C PHE A 107 -15.68 -1.20 11.04
N GLU A 108 -16.14 0.00 10.73
CA GLU A 108 -15.46 1.25 11.09
C GLU A 108 -16.48 2.37 11.35
N SER A 109 -16.32 3.09 12.45
CA SER A 109 -17.17 4.24 12.76
C SER A 109 -16.40 5.56 12.60
N ALA A 110 -16.65 6.27 11.49
CA ALA A 110 -16.07 7.58 11.24
C ALA A 110 -16.38 8.60 12.35
N TYR A 111 -17.53 8.45 13.03
CA TYR A 111 -17.89 9.30 14.17
C TYR A 111 -16.99 9.04 15.38
N ASP A 112 -16.70 7.77 15.68
CA ASP A 112 -15.84 7.42 16.81
C ASP A 112 -14.39 7.85 16.54
N ALA A 113 -13.89 7.62 15.33
CA ALA A 113 -12.58 8.09 14.90
C ALA A 113 -12.43 9.62 15.04
N TRP A 114 -13.49 10.38 14.73
CA TRP A 114 -13.52 11.83 14.91
C TRP A 114 -13.42 12.25 16.38
N VAL A 115 -14.17 11.56 17.26
CA VAL A 115 -14.13 11.81 18.71
C VAL A 115 -12.75 11.48 19.29
N MET A 116 -12.13 10.38 18.86
CA MET A 116 -10.76 10.02 19.25
C MET A 116 -9.75 11.09 18.84
N TRP A 117 -9.84 11.59 17.61
CA TRP A 117 -8.94 12.63 17.10
C TRP A 117 -9.07 13.97 17.84
N MET A 118 -10.30 14.34 18.23
CA MET A 118 -10.54 15.55 19.02
C MET A 118 -10.07 15.43 20.47
N ASN A 119 -10.13 14.24 21.07
CA ASN A 119 -9.84 14.07 22.49
C ASN A 119 -8.36 13.77 22.77
N ASP A 120 -7.62 13.15 21.86
CA ASP A 120 -6.22 12.78 22.08
C ASP A 120 -5.23 13.65 21.26
N GLY A 121 -4.39 14.41 21.96
CA GLY A 121 -3.36 15.25 21.36
C GLY A 121 -2.25 14.47 20.65
N LYS A 122 -1.93 13.24 21.09
CA LYS A 122 -0.92 12.38 20.44
C LYS A 122 -1.43 11.87 19.11
N ILE A 123 -2.68 11.38 19.06
CA ILE A 123 -3.32 10.93 17.81
C ILE A 123 -3.37 12.09 16.82
N ARG A 124 -3.73 13.29 17.28
CA ARG A 124 -3.76 14.47 16.42
C ARG A 124 -2.41 14.81 15.79
N LEU A 125 -1.34 14.74 16.58
CA LEU A 125 0.02 14.97 16.08
C LEU A 125 0.44 13.89 15.08
N LEU A 126 0.16 12.62 15.36
CA LEU A 126 0.47 11.50 14.46
C LEU A 126 -0.28 11.62 13.13
N VAL A 127 -1.57 11.94 13.16
CA VAL A 127 -2.38 12.16 11.95
C VAL A 127 -1.85 13.33 11.13
N CYS A 128 -1.44 14.42 11.78
CA CYS A 128 -0.85 15.57 11.10
C CYS A 128 0.48 15.22 10.42
N LEU A 129 1.38 14.53 11.12
CA LEU A 129 2.65 14.04 10.56
C LEU A 129 2.42 13.09 9.38
N PHE A 130 1.46 12.18 9.52
CA PHE A 130 1.06 11.26 8.46
C PHE A 130 0.57 12.02 7.22
N PHE A 131 -0.29 13.03 7.41
CA PHE A 131 -0.81 13.84 6.31
C PHE A 131 0.29 14.60 5.55
N VAL A 132 1.24 15.20 6.29
CA VAL A 132 2.40 15.87 5.69
C VAL A 132 3.29 14.88 4.95
N SER A 133 3.55 13.72 5.55
CA SER A 133 4.39 12.66 4.96
C SER A 133 3.79 12.12 3.67
N ILE A 134 2.50 11.78 3.66
CA ILE A 134 1.85 11.22 2.46
C ILE A 134 1.73 12.25 1.34
N THR A 135 1.44 13.52 1.68
CA THR A 135 1.42 14.61 0.70
C THR A 135 2.79 14.79 0.07
N GLY A 136 3.85 14.81 0.89
CA GLY A 136 5.23 14.90 0.40
C GLY A 136 5.60 13.71 -0.48
N TYR A 137 5.24 12.49 -0.07
CA TYR A 137 5.48 11.28 -0.87
C TYR A 137 4.76 11.36 -2.23
N ASN A 138 3.46 11.69 -2.26
CA ASN A 138 2.67 11.75 -3.48
C ASN A 138 3.24 12.82 -4.44
N VAL A 139 3.60 14.00 -3.93
CA VAL A 139 4.21 15.06 -4.73
C VAL A 139 5.53 14.57 -5.34
N MET A 140 6.43 13.97 -4.55
CA MET A 140 7.71 13.49 -5.07
C MET A 140 7.52 12.36 -6.10
N SER A 141 6.56 11.46 -5.86
CA SER A 141 6.21 10.35 -6.75
C SER A 141 5.73 10.83 -8.14
N ILE A 142 4.84 11.83 -8.21
CA ILE A 142 4.39 12.38 -9.50
C ILE A 142 5.53 13.13 -10.23
N TYR A 143 6.43 13.80 -9.48
CA TYR A 143 7.61 14.42 -10.07
C TYR A 143 8.59 13.38 -10.64
N VAL A 144 8.77 12.24 -9.99
CA VAL A 144 9.57 11.13 -10.51
C VAL A 144 8.97 10.59 -11.81
N THR A 145 7.65 10.40 -11.86
CA THR A 145 6.95 9.97 -13.07
C THR A 145 7.17 10.95 -14.22
N LYS A 146 7.12 12.25 -13.93
CA LYS A 146 7.34 13.30 -14.93
C LYS A 146 8.80 13.38 -15.42
N LEU A 147 9.79 13.24 -14.52
CA LEU A 147 11.20 13.45 -14.84
C LEU A 147 11.90 12.20 -15.39
N LEU A 148 11.43 11.01 -15.04
CA LEU A 148 12.03 9.74 -15.46
C LEU A 148 11.09 8.95 -16.37
N SER A 149 10.10 8.26 -15.80
CA SER A 149 9.03 7.52 -16.49
C SER A 149 8.10 6.84 -15.48
N SER A 150 6.95 6.33 -15.94
CA SER A 150 6.08 5.44 -15.14
C SER A 150 6.77 4.14 -14.68
N ILE A 151 7.74 3.64 -15.45
CA ILE A 151 8.49 2.42 -15.12
C ILE A 151 9.37 2.64 -13.88
N TRP A 152 10.06 3.77 -13.82
CA TRP A 152 10.90 4.12 -12.66
C TRP A 152 10.06 4.36 -11.40
N HIS A 153 8.86 4.94 -11.55
CA HIS A 153 7.92 5.06 -10.44
C HIS A 153 7.53 3.66 -9.91
N ALA A 154 7.11 2.75 -10.78
CA ALA A 154 6.76 1.38 -10.37
C ALA A 154 7.92 0.65 -9.69
N ILE A 155 9.16 0.83 -10.15
CA ILE A 155 10.35 0.26 -9.51
C ILE A 155 10.56 0.86 -8.12
N LEU A 156 10.44 2.18 -7.97
CA LEU A 156 10.64 2.85 -6.67
C LEU A 156 9.58 2.46 -5.63
N ASP A 157 8.36 2.19 -6.09
CA ASP A 157 7.30 1.71 -5.20
C ASP A 157 7.57 0.32 -4.63
N ASN A 158 8.33 -0.53 -5.33
CA ASN A 158 8.75 -1.83 -4.81
C ASN A 158 9.73 -1.73 -3.64
N PHE A 159 10.38 -0.58 -3.40
CA PHE A 159 11.21 -0.38 -2.21
C PHE A 159 10.38 -0.22 -0.94
N ARG A 160 9.13 0.23 -1.04
CA ARG A 160 8.29 0.52 0.12
C ARG A 160 8.01 -0.73 0.96
N PRO A 161 7.50 -1.85 0.41
CA PRO A 161 7.27 -3.06 1.21
C PRO A 161 8.53 -3.55 1.92
N VAL A 162 9.68 -3.51 1.23
CA VAL A 162 10.99 -3.91 1.78
C VAL A 162 11.37 -3.02 2.96
N SER A 163 11.18 -1.71 2.82
CA SER A 163 11.50 -0.74 3.87
C SER A 163 10.59 -0.94 5.09
N VAL A 164 9.28 -1.10 4.87
CA VAL A 164 8.31 -1.35 5.95
C VAL A 164 8.65 -2.63 6.70
N TRP A 165 8.98 -3.70 5.98
CA TRP A 165 9.38 -4.97 6.58
C TRP A 165 10.66 -4.85 7.41
N MET A 166 11.70 -4.20 6.87
CA MET A 166 12.94 -3.94 7.61
C MET A 166 12.68 -3.14 8.90
N PHE A 167 11.83 -2.11 8.84
CA PHE A 167 11.43 -1.35 10.02
C PHE A 167 10.64 -2.22 11.02
N GLY A 168 9.78 -3.12 10.54
CA GLY A 168 9.04 -4.08 11.38
C GLY A 168 9.96 -4.98 12.21
N LEU A 169 11.00 -5.54 11.57
CA LEU A 169 12.03 -6.32 12.26
C LEU A 169 12.81 -5.47 13.28
N LEU A 170 13.20 -4.25 12.91
CA LEU A 170 13.93 -3.35 13.80
C LEU A 170 13.11 -2.99 15.05
N ILE A 171 11.81 -2.76 14.90
CA ILE A 171 10.92 -2.49 16.05
C ILE A 171 10.86 -3.71 16.97
N TYR A 172 10.70 -4.91 16.42
CA TYR A 172 10.61 -6.15 17.19
C TYR A 172 11.85 -6.40 18.05
N TYR A 173 13.05 -6.24 17.47
CA TYR A 173 14.31 -6.55 18.14
C TYR A 173 14.92 -5.39 18.94
N SER A 174 14.72 -4.13 18.54
CA SER A 174 15.42 -2.99 19.14
C SER A 174 14.57 -2.11 20.05
N TRP A 175 13.25 -2.05 19.83
CA TRP A 175 12.39 -1.07 20.53
C TRP A 175 11.29 -1.70 21.36
N SER A 176 10.80 -2.88 20.97
CA SER A 176 9.57 -3.43 21.53
C SER A 176 9.75 -4.65 22.43
N ASP A 177 10.99 -5.13 22.65
CA ASP A 177 11.27 -6.38 23.38
C ASP A 177 10.33 -7.54 22.98
N GLY A 178 10.02 -7.64 21.69
CA GLY A 178 9.16 -8.69 21.12
C GLY A 178 7.64 -8.51 21.26
N THR A 179 7.13 -7.33 21.63
CA THR A 179 5.67 -7.08 21.74
C THR A 179 5.01 -6.52 20.48
N MET A 180 5.74 -5.81 19.63
CA MET A 180 5.26 -5.20 18.38
C MET A 180 6.28 -5.39 17.27
N GLY A 181 5.80 -5.48 16.02
CA GLY A 181 6.64 -5.77 14.85
C GLY A 181 6.62 -7.24 14.46
N GLU A 182 7.36 -7.57 13.40
CA GLU A 182 7.41 -8.92 12.85
C GLU A 182 8.63 -9.65 13.42
N ALA A 183 8.42 -10.86 13.94
CA ALA A 183 9.51 -11.70 14.43
C ALA A 183 10.19 -12.41 13.26
N TRP A 184 11.51 -12.63 13.33
CA TRP A 184 12.18 -13.43 12.31
C TRP A 184 11.74 -14.90 12.39
N GLY A 185 10.99 -15.35 11.38
CA GLY A 185 10.48 -16.70 11.24
C GLY A 185 11.21 -17.54 10.18
N THR A 186 10.78 -18.79 10.01
CA THR A 186 11.30 -19.70 8.98
C THR A 186 10.93 -19.23 7.57
N TYR A 187 9.76 -18.60 7.40
CA TYR A 187 9.30 -18.05 6.12
C TYR A 187 9.87 -16.66 5.81
N SER A 188 10.45 -15.97 6.79
CA SER A 188 11.16 -14.70 6.59
C SER A 188 12.38 -14.84 5.67
N PHE A 189 12.98 -16.04 5.56
CA PHE A 189 14.03 -16.31 4.57
C PHE A 189 13.50 -16.30 3.13
N LEU A 190 12.28 -16.80 2.91
CA LEU A 190 11.63 -16.77 1.60
C LEU A 190 11.18 -15.35 1.25
N GLN A 191 10.69 -14.61 2.24
CA GLN A 191 10.34 -13.20 2.10
C GLN A 191 11.57 -12.34 1.77
N LEU A 192 12.69 -12.51 2.47
CA LEU A 192 13.96 -11.85 2.17
C LEU A 192 14.43 -12.19 0.74
N ALA A 193 14.36 -13.47 0.34
CA ALA A 193 14.75 -13.89 -1.01
C ALA A 193 13.87 -13.24 -2.09
N GLY A 194 12.56 -13.14 -1.85
CA GLY A 194 11.63 -12.44 -2.73
C GLY A 194 11.90 -10.93 -2.79
N MET A 195 12.24 -10.30 -1.67
CA MET A 195 12.62 -8.89 -1.62
C MET A 195 13.96 -8.60 -2.31
N LEU A 196 14.91 -9.54 -2.26
CA LEU A 196 16.16 -9.42 -3.01
C LEU A 196 15.98 -9.61 -4.51
N LEU A 197 15.02 -10.44 -4.93
CA LEU A 197 14.65 -10.64 -6.33
C LEU A 197 13.88 -9.46 -6.95
N LEU A 198 13.36 -8.55 -6.12
CA LEU A 198 12.67 -7.33 -6.56
C LEU A 198 13.62 -6.25 -7.11
N PHE A 199 14.93 -6.41 -6.90
CA PHE A 199 16.00 -5.49 -7.33
C PHE A 199 16.96 -6.16 -8.32
#